data_AF-A0A2E6EM88-F1
#
_entry.id   AF-A0A2E6EM88-F1
#
_cell.length_a   1.000
_cell.length_b   1.000
_cell.length_c   1.000
_cell.angle_alpha   90.00
_cell.angle_beta   90.00
_cell.angle_gamma   90.00
#
_symmetry.space_group_name_H-M   'P 1'
#
loop_
_entity.id
_entity.type
_entity.pdbx_description
1 polymer ?
#
loop_
_entity_poly.entity_id
_entity_poly.type
_entity_poly.pdbx_seq_one_letter_code
_entity_poly.pdbx_strand_id
1 'polypeptide(L)' 'MMKEIQLPEDDGSLEAQLLDLYRGQRLLLEHIGTSEPSEIIALIEGLQDQLVALYGAQDRAGSRLPVFEVSKQT' A
#
# COMPACT_ATOMS: atom_id res chain seq x y z
N MET A 1 4.76 3.02 -17.84
CA MET A 1 4.01 4.29 -17.86
C MET A 1 2.96 4.21 -16.78
N MET A 2 3.11 4.95 -15.68
CA MET A 2 2.02 5.10 -14.70
C MET A 2 0.99 6.04 -15.33
N LYS A 3 -0.25 5.57 -15.49
CA LYS A 3 -1.32 6.38 -16.07
C LYS A 3 -1.74 7.38 -14.99
N GLU A 4 -1.43 8.65 -15.23
CA GLU A 4 -1.88 9.75 -14.40
C GLU A 4 -3.42 9.72 -14.39
N ILE A 5 -4.00 9.44 -13.22
CA ILE A 5 -5.45 9.38 -13.05
C ILE A 5 -5.91 10.84 -13.04
N GLN A 6 -6.35 11.33 -14.20
CA GLN A 6 -7.11 12.57 -14.28
C GLN A 6 -8.43 12.32 -13.56
N LEU A 7 -8.51 12.77 -12.31
CA LEU A 7 -9.73 12.81 -11.53
C LEU A 7 -10.67 13.80 -12.24
N PRO A 8 -11.89 13.40 -12.65
CA PRO A 8 -12.89 14.40 -12.95
C PRO A 8 -13.09 15.27 -11.71
N GLU A 9 -13.24 16.57 -11.89
CA GLU A 9 -13.52 17.53 -10.81
C GLU A 9 -14.64 16.96 -9.92
N ASP A 10 -14.37 16.80 -8.63
CA ASP A 10 -15.37 16.39 -7.65
C ASP A 10 -16.41 17.51 -7.55
N ASP A 11 -17.49 17.39 -8.32
CA ASP A 11 -18.62 18.30 -8.25
C ASP A 11 -19.54 17.99 -7.06
N GLY A 12 -19.14 17.06 -6.18
CA GLY A 12 -19.89 16.62 -5.01
C GLY A 12 -21.13 15.80 -5.35
N SER A 13 -21.40 15.51 -6.62
CA SER A 13 -22.59 14.77 -7.03
C SER A 13 -22.52 13.31 -6.57
N LEU A 14 -23.69 12.70 -6.38
CA LEU A 14 -23.78 11.26 -6.11
C LEU A 14 -23.15 10.44 -7.23
N GLU A 15 -23.27 10.88 -8.48
CA GLU A 15 -22.68 10.20 -9.64
C GLU A 15 -21.15 10.21 -9.58
N ALA A 16 -20.54 11.37 -9.28
CA ALA A 16 -19.10 11.49 -9.07
C ALA A 16 -18.62 10.59 -7.92
N GLN A 17 -19.32 10.61 -6.78
CA GLN A 17 -19.01 9.75 -5.62
C GLN A 17 -19.10 8.25 -5.94
N LEU A 18 -20.11 7.82 -6.70
CA LEU A 18 -20.23 6.42 -7.13
C LEU A 18 -19.13 6.03 -8.11
N LEU A 19 -18.80 6.90 -9.06
CA LEU A 19 -17.74 6.65 -10.04
C LEU A 19 -16.39 6.47 -9.35
N ASP A 20 -16.09 7.29 -8.34
CA ASP A 20 -14.89 7.20 -7.53
C ASP A 20 -14.85 5.93 -6.67
N LEU A 21 -15.98 5.55 -6.06
CA LEU A 21 -16.09 4.29 -5.33
C LEU A 21 -15.73 3.09 -6.22
N TYR A 22 -16.33 3.01 -7.42
CA TYR A 22 -16.07 1.91 -8.35
C TYR A 22 -14.65 1.94 -8.92
N ARG A 23 -14.06 3.12 -9.13
CA ARG A 23 -12.64 3.24 -9.50
C ARG A 23 -11.73 2.70 -8.40
N GLY A 24 -12.00 3.05 -7.14
CA GLY A 24 -11.27 2.53 -5.99
C GLY A 24 -11.35 1.01 -5.90
N GLN A 25 -12.56 0.44 -5.99
CA GLN A 25 -12.74 -1.01 -5.97
C GLN A 25 -12.00 -1.72 -7.11
N ARG A 26 -12.04 -1.15 -8.32
CA ARG A 26 -11.32 -1.70 -9.47
C ARG A 26 -9.81 -1.71 -9.25
N LEU A 27 -9.25 -0.61 -8.76
CA LEU A 27 -7.81 -0.52 -8.47
C LEU A 27 -7.39 -1.57 -7.45
N LEU A 28 -8.18 -1.78 -6.40
CA LEU A 28 -7.91 -2.81 -5.39
C LEU A 28 -7.97 -4.23 -6.02
N LEU A 29 -9.01 -4.54 -6.78
CA LEU A 29 -9.09 -5.84 -7.48
C LEU A 29 -7.93 -6.06 -8.47
N GLU A 30 -7.54 -5.04 -9.24
CA GLU A 30 -6.46 -5.14 -10.23
C GLU A 30 -5.08 -5.34 -9.58
N HIS A 31 -4.81 -4.70 -8.43
CA HIS A 31 -3.48 -4.70 -7.83
C HIS A 31 -3.28 -5.69 -6.69
N ILE A 32 -4.30 -5.93 -5.88
CA ILE A 32 -4.21 -6.80 -4.69
C ILE A 32 -5.17 -7.99 -4.77
N GLY A 33 -6.01 -8.07 -5.81
CA GLY A 33 -6.90 -9.21 -6.07
C GLY A 33 -8.18 -9.23 -5.24
N THR A 34 -8.39 -8.26 -4.35
CA THR A 34 -9.58 -8.13 -3.50
C THR A 34 -9.92 -6.66 -3.26
N SER A 35 -11.20 -6.35 -3.12
CA SER A 35 -11.69 -5.05 -2.63
C SER A 35 -12.37 -5.15 -1.26
N GLU A 36 -12.35 -6.34 -0.64
CA GLU A 36 -13.00 -6.59 0.64
C GLU A 36 -12.13 -6.05 1.79
N PRO A 37 -12.62 -5.08 2.60
CA PRO A 37 -11.81 -4.42 3.61
C PRO A 37 -11.16 -5.37 4.62
N SER A 38 -11.85 -6.43 5.03
CA SER A 38 -11.33 -7.44 5.96
C SER A 38 -10.15 -8.22 5.38
N GLU A 39 -10.20 -8.57 4.10
CA GLU A 39 -9.12 -9.28 3.41
C GLU A 39 -7.89 -8.37 3.23
N ILE A 40 -8.13 -7.08 2.93
CA ILE A 40 -7.06 -6.08 2.84
C ILE A 40 -6.33 -5.93 4.18
N ILE A 41 -7.09 -5.83 5.28
CA ILE A 41 -6.53 -5.75 6.63
C ILE A 41 -5.69 -7.00 6.94
N ALA A 42 -6.24 -8.20 6.69
CA ALA A 42 -5.53 -9.45 6.94
C ALA A 42 -4.22 -9.57 6.12
N LEU A 43 -4.22 -9.06 4.88
CA LEU A 43 -3.02 -9.02 4.04
C LEU A 43 -1.95 -8.10 4.64
N ILE A 44 -2.33 -6.91 5.10
CA ILE A 44 -1.42 -5.94 5.72
C ILE A 44 -0.84 -6.50 7.04
N GLU A 45 -1.69 -7.07 7.90
CA GLU A 45 -1.27 -7.68 9.16
C GLU A 45 -0.30 -8.85 8.92
N GLY A 46 -0.60 -9.72 7.94
CA GLY A 46 0.29 -10.81 7.55
C GLY A 46 1.64 -10.34 7.00
N LEU A 47 1.68 -9.22 6.26
CA LEU A 47 2.94 -8.61 5.80
C LEU A 47 3.73 -8.01 6.96
N GLN A 48 3.06 -7.37 7.91
CA GLN A 48 3.69 -6.84 9.12
C GLN A 48 4.31 -7.96 9.95
N ASP A 49 3.61 -9.07 10.18
CA ASP A 49 4.11 -10.21 10.93
C ASP A 49 5.36 -10.81 10.28
N GLN A 50 5.37 -10.93 8.94
CA GLN A 50 6.53 -11.39 8.18
C GLN A 50 7.73 -10.45 8.35
N LEU A 51 7.51 -9.12 8.34
CA LEU A 51 8.57 -8.15 8.56
C LEU A 51 9.12 -8.23 9.99
N VAL A 52 8.25 -8.34 11.00
CA VAL A 52 8.68 -8.50 12.40
C VAL A 52 9.48 -9.79 12.57
N ALA A 53 9.05 -10.88 11.95
CA ALA A 53 9.80 -12.15 11.98
C ALA A 53 11.19 -11.99 11.33
N LEU A 54 11.29 -11.29 10.20
CA LEU A 54 12.55 -11.06 9.49
C LEU A 54 13.53 -10.23 10.33
N TYR A 55 13.11 -9.07 10.82
CA TYR A 55 13.98 -8.18 11.60
C TYR A 55 14.26 -8.74 13.00
N GLY A 56 13.27 -9.35 13.65
CA GLY A 56 13.45 -10.00 14.96
C GLY A 56 14.34 -11.25 14.91
N ALA A 57 14.48 -11.88 13.74
CA ALA A 57 15.48 -12.93 13.51
C ALA A 57 16.89 -12.34 13.27
N GLN A 58 16.99 -11.20 12.59
CA GLN A 58 18.27 -10.50 12.37
C GLN A 58 18.89 -9.97 13.67
N ASP A 59 18.08 -9.42 14.58
CA ASP A 59 18.55 -8.98 15.91
C ASP A 59 19.10 -10.13 16.75
N ARG A 60 18.52 -11.34 16.63
CA ARG A 60 19.01 -12.54 17.32
C ARG A 60 20.23 -13.16 16.64
N ALA A 61 20.41 -12.93 15.34
CA ALA A 61 21.51 -13.48 14.54
C ALA A 61 22.78 -12.60 14.54
N GLY A 62 22.78 -11.44 15.23
CA GLY A 62 23.98 -10.64 15.47
C GLY A 62 24.73 -10.27 14.19
N SER A 63 24.04 -9.76 13.17
CA SER A 63 24.71 -9.29 11.95
C SER A 63 24.28 -7.89 11.53
N ARG A 64 25.32 -7.06 11.40
CA ARG A 64 25.37 -5.65 11.07
C ARG A 64 24.83 -5.39 9.65
N LEU A 65 23.63 -4.83 9.53
CA LEU A 65 23.15 -4.26 8.26
C LEU A 65 23.55 -2.78 8.14
N PRO A 66 23.82 -2.28 6.91
CA PRO A 66 24.26 -0.92 6.70
C PRO A 66 23.13 0.05 7.05
N VAL A 67 23.45 1.04 7.88
CA VAL A 67 22.61 2.22 8.05
C VAL A 67 22.44 2.84 6.66
N PHE A 68 21.22 2.88 6.13
CA PHE A 68 20.92 3.71 4.96
C PHE A 68 21.03 5.17 5.42
N GLU A 69 22.25 5.71 5.37
CA GLU A 69 22.43 7.15 5.48
C GLU A 69 21.87 7.77 4.20
N VAL A 70 20.71 8.42 4.34
CA VAL A 70 20.21 9.36 3.34
C VAL A 70 21.20 10.52 3.31
N SER A 71 22.19 10.42 2.43
CA SER A 71 23.06 11.55 2.09
C SER A 71 22.18 12.65 1.51
N LYS A 72 21.96 13.71 2.29
CA LYS A 72 21.48 14.97 1.74
C LYS A 72 22.60 15.51 0.87
N GLN A 73 22.49 15.29 -0.43
CA GLN A 73 23.42 15.84 -1.41
C GLN A 73 23.07 17.32 -1.57
N THR A 74 24.02 18.15 -1.14
CA THR A 74 24.09 19.61 -1.29
C THR A 74 24.14 20.03 -2.75
#